data_AF-A0A673VYM2-F1
#
_entry.id   AF-A0A673VYM2-F1
#
_cell.length_a   1.000
_cell.length_b   1.000
_cell.length_c   1.000
_cell.angle_alpha   90.00
_cell.angle_beta   90.00
_cell.angle_gamma   90.00
#
_symmetry.space_group_name_H-M   'P 1'
#
loop_
_entity.id
_entity.type
_entity.pdbx_description
1 polymer ?
#
loop_
_entity_poly.entity_id
_entity_poly.type
_entity_poly.pdbx_seq_one_letter_code
_entity_poly.pdbx_strand_id
1 'polypeptide(L)'
;MNGEMDASTKDQVWTQDDLLNLLEAMKVNLPQKDLAKYKTSESHLDWEKVAFNSFTGEMLIRKFRTLTELIFDAQDFIKNPYKGKKLKKHPDFPKKPLTPYFRFFIEKRAKYAKLHPEMSNLDLTKILSMKYRGLPDKKKKKYLEDFQKDKETFGHSMSKFREDHPDLVESMAKKGSNVPEKPRTPQQLWYSHEKKAFLKTHADATTKDIKDSLGKQWTQLSDKKRLKWIAKSLEMHKAYEEVMKGFIETHPELNMSNEDIVKSTLTKAERHLKDKSDGRPDKPPPNGYSMFCAELMSSMKDVPSTERMVMCSQQWKLLKQNEKDGYQKRCEQRKKEYEVEMNRFLCSISEEEQQRVLGEQKMIGFKKGSGGSKKKSRAKPSPEKPKRPISAMFIFSEEKRPKLQQERPDLSDSELTRLLARMWNELSDKKKEKYKRLETVLKAESVKKGQEERSRLPDTPKTAQDIWQQSVIGDYLARFKTDRPKAQKAMEATWNTMEKKEKIMWIKKAAEDQKRYERELSEMRSPASIIASGKKMKFDGEPKKPPSNGYQKFSQEMLSNGELNHLPMKERMGEIGGRWQRQPQKEKDRYKKIAEEKQKLYKVELERWLAVRRL
;
A
#
# COMPACT_ATOMS: atom_id res chain seq x y z
N MET A 1 39.07 19.39 55.84
CA MET A 1 37.87 19.97 56.49
C MET A 1 36.64 19.40 55.82
N ASN A 2 36.03 18.47 56.54
CA ASN A 2 34.61 18.12 56.67
C ASN A 2 33.66 18.29 55.48
N GLY A 3 33.03 17.17 55.13
CA GLY A 3 31.82 17.06 54.33
C GLY A 3 31.48 15.58 54.18
N GLU A 4 30.90 15.02 55.23
CA GLU A 4 30.51 13.62 55.39
C GLU A 4 29.78 13.05 54.16
N MET A 5 30.25 11.89 53.66
CA MET A 5 29.42 11.03 52.84
C MET A 5 28.33 10.45 53.74
N ASP A 6 27.13 11.01 53.67
CA ASP A 6 25.97 10.43 54.34
C ASP A 6 25.57 9.13 53.63
N ALA A 7 25.79 8.03 54.34
CA ALA A 7 25.42 6.69 53.97
C ALA A 7 23.93 6.48 54.29
N SER A 8 23.03 6.87 53.39
CA SER A 8 21.64 6.42 53.47
C SER A 8 20.93 6.49 52.11
N THR A 9 21.20 5.51 51.24
CA THR A 9 20.20 5.07 50.26
C THR A 9 19.84 3.62 50.59
N LYS A 10 19.07 3.46 51.68
CA LYS A 10 18.27 2.25 51.86
C LYS A 10 17.42 2.10 50.59
N ASP A 11 17.35 0.90 50.03
CA ASP A 11 16.34 0.53 49.02
C ASP A 11 14.95 0.82 49.60
N GLN A 12 14.47 2.04 49.40
CA GLN A 12 13.18 2.49 49.89
C GLN A 12 12.14 1.85 48.98
N VAL A 13 11.51 0.79 49.49
CA VAL A 13 10.43 0.09 48.81
C VAL A 13 9.24 1.05 48.76
N TRP A 14 8.91 1.49 47.56
CA TRP A 14 7.78 2.39 47.31
C TRP A 14 6.48 1.68 47.69
N THR A 15 5.67 2.32 48.54
CA THR A 15 4.34 1.78 48.85
C THR A 15 3.37 2.07 47.71
N GLN A 16 2.25 1.34 47.66
CA GLN A 16 1.20 1.56 46.68
C GLN A 16 0.65 2.99 46.73
N ASP A 17 0.53 3.58 47.93
CA ASP A 17 0.03 4.93 48.12
C ASP A 17 1.05 5.99 47.69
N ASP A 18 2.34 5.77 47.92
CA ASP A 18 3.39 6.66 47.41
C ASP A 18 3.39 6.73 45.88
N LEU A 19 3.23 5.58 45.22
CA LEU A 19 3.15 5.52 43.76
C LEU A 19 1.88 6.21 43.24
N LEU A 20 0.74 6.07 43.91
CA LEU A 20 -0.50 6.74 43.51
C LEU A 20 -0.42 8.26 43.71
N ASN A 21 0.18 8.72 44.80
CA ASN A 21 0.36 10.13 45.10
C ASN A 21 1.29 10.81 44.09
N LEU A 22 2.39 10.16 43.71
CA LEU A 22 3.25 10.62 42.62
C LEU A 22 2.47 10.83 41.32
N LEU A 23 1.68 9.82 40.94
CA LEU A 23 0.96 9.80 39.67
C LEU A 23 -0.13 10.89 39.62
N GLU A 24 -0.79 11.18 40.75
CA GLU A 24 -1.75 12.28 40.82
C GLU A 24 -1.07 13.65 40.78
N ALA A 25 0.07 13.83 41.47
CA ALA A 25 0.86 15.05 41.40
C ALA A 25 1.35 15.34 39.96
N MET A 26 1.80 14.31 39.25
CA MET A 26 2.18 14.43 37.84
C MET A 26 0.99 14.81 36.95
N LYS A 27 -0.19 14.23 37.18
CA LYS A 27 -1.40 14.50 36.41
C LYS A 27 -1.90 15.93 36.60
N VAL A 28 -1.86 16.47 37.82
CA VAL A 28 -2.28 17.86 38.12
C VAL A 28 -1.35 18.88 37.45
N ASN A 29 -0.06 18.54 37.31
CA ASN A 29 0.94 19.41 36.70
C ASN A 29 1.01 19.29 35.16
N LEU A 30 0.18 18.44 34.53
CA LEU A 30 0.11 18.32 33.07
C LEU A 30 -0.98 19.21 32.46
N PRO A 31 -0.75 19.75 31.23
CA PRO A 31 -1.78 20.51 30.53
C PRO A 31 -2.99 19.64 30.17
N GLN A 32 -4.20 20.19 30.28
CA GLN A 32 -5.49 19.49 30.17
C GLN A 32 -5.72 18.75 28.83
N LYS A 33 -4.93 19.04 27.79
CA LYS A 33 -4.90 18.32 26.51
C LYS A 33 -3.44 18.13 26.05
N ASP A 34 -2.70 17.25 26.72
CA ASP A 34 -1.35 16.90 26.29
C ASP A 34 -1.37 16.06 25.00
N LEU A 35 -0.98 16.70 23.90
CA LEU A 35 -0.79 16.06 22.58
C LEU A 35 0.70 15.94 22.23
N ALA A 36 1.59 16.35 23.13
CA ALA A 36 3.02 16.36 22.89
C ALA A 36 3.62 14.97 23.09
N LYS A 37 4.76 14.74 22.42
CA LYS A 37 5.49 13.48 22.57
C LYS A 37 6.12 13.45 23.96
N TYR A 38 6.12 12.27 24.60
CA TYR A 38 6.73 11.97 25.90
C TYR A 38 7.89 12.89 26.33
N LYS A 39 8.98 12.92 25.55
CA LYS A 39 10.20 13.66 25.89
C LYS A 39 9.99 15.17 25.99
N THR A 40 9.03 15.70 25.24
CA THR A 40 8.68 17.12 25.25
C THR A 40 7.88 17.45 26.50
N SER A 41 6.88 16.65 26.85
CA SER A 41 6.10 16.83 28.08
C SER A 41 6.96 16.61 29.33
N GLU A 42 7.82 15.60 29.33
CA GLU A 42 8.80 15.30 30.39
C GLU A 42 9.76 16.48 30.64
N SER A 43 10.26 17.12 29.58
CA SER A 43 11.19 18.26 29.70
C SER A 43 10.54 19.56 30.18
N HIS A 44 9.21 19.66 30.07
CA HIS A 44 8.45 20.82 30.51
C HIS A 44 7.74 20.59 31.85
N LEU A 45 7.83 19.39 32.42
CA LEU A 45 7.28 19.06 33.72
C LEU A 45 8.19 19.66 34.81
N ASP A 46 7.58 20.43 35.70
CA ASP A 46 8.27 21.03 36.83
C ASP A 46 8.45 19.97 37.94
N TRP A 47 9.60 19.29 37.92
CA TRP A 47 9.88 18.16 38.80
C TRP A 47 9.92 18.52 40.28
N GLU A 48 10.15 19.79 40.63
CA GLU A 48 10.07 20.24 42.02
C GLU A 48 8.62 20.27 42.54
N LYS A 49 7.65 20.50 41.65
CA LYS A 49 6.21 20.46 41.99
C LYS A 49 5.61 19.06 41.95
N VAL A 50 6.34 18.11 41.37
CA VAL A 50 5.98 16.68 41.29
C VAL A 50 6.65 15.88 42.40
N ALA A 51 7.77 16.37 42.93
CA ALA A 51 8.42 15.80 44.09
C ALA A 51 7.50 15.82 45.30
N PHE A 52 7.47 14.71 46.03
CA PHE A 52 6.75 14.57 47.27
C PHE A 52 7.61 13.70 48.19
N ASN A 53 7.55 13.95 49.49
CA ASN A 53 8.47 13.36 50.48
C ASN A 53 9.94 13.65 50.12
N SER A 54 10.85 12.70 50.36
CA SER A 54 12.30 12.83 50.18
C SER A 54 12.81 12.39 48.79
N PHE A 55 11.92 12.20 47.80
CA PHE A 55 12.26 11.60 46.51
C PHE A 55 12.44 12.63 45.40
N THR A 56 13.52 12.48 44.61
CA THR A 56 13.86 13.37 43.48
C THR A 56 13.37 12.81 42.14
N GLY A 57 13.04 13.70 41.20
CA GLY A 57 12.35 13.38 39.94
C GLY A 57 13.09 12.45 38.97
N GLU A 58 14.41 12.27 39.12
CA GLU A 58 15.23 11.47 38.20
C GLU A 58 15.01 9.95 38.32
N MET A 59 14.44 9.46 39.43
CA MET A 59 14.37 8.02 39.72
C MET A 59 13.30 7.24 38.92
N LEU A 60 12.52 7.89 38.03
CA LEU A 60 11.13 7.46 37.83
C LEU A 60 10.69 6.80 36.52
N ILE A 61 11.40 6.80 35.36
CA ILE A 61 10.71 6.36 34.11
C ILE A 61 11.52 5.54 33.08
N ARG A 62 10.87 4.48 32.57
CA ARG A 62 11.23 3.68 31.37
C ARG A 62 10.41 4.10 30.13
N LYS A 63 11.05 3.99 28.96
CA LYS A 63 10.74 4.68 27.69
C LYS A 63 9.56 4.11 26.87
N PHE A 64 8.82 5.04 26.25
CA PHE A 64 7.81 4.97 25.15
C PHE A 64 6.32 4.91 25.52
N ARG A 65 5.65 6.09 25.53
CA ARG A 65 4.22 6.45 25.36
C ARG A 65 4.00 7.88 25.87
N THR A 66 2.88 8.56 25.61
CA THR A 66 2.66 9.90 26.22
C THR A 66 2.62 9.77 27.74
N LEU A 67 3.01 10.83 28.47
CA LEU A 67 3.12 10.74 29.94
C LEU A 67 1.75 10.50 30.59
N THR A 68 0.69 11.09 30.05
CA THR A 68 -0.70 10.81 30.47
C THR A 68 -1.10 9.36 30.26
N GLU A 69 -0.79 8.75 29.11
CA GLU A 69 -1.06 7.32 28.86
C GLU A 69 -0.26 6.42 29.82
N LEU A 70 1.00 6.78 30.10
CA LEU A 70 1.84 6.06 31.05
C LEU A 70 1.30 6.15 32.48
N ILE A 71 0.77 7.31 32.88
CA ILE A 71 0.16 7.50 34.20
C ILE A 71 -1.09 6.64 34.35
N PHE A 72 -1.99 6.63 33.36
CA PHE A 72 -3.18 5.78 33.39
C PHE A 72 -2.82 4.29 33.38
N ASP A 73 -1.87 3.87 32.55
CA ASP A 73 -1.39 2.49 32.51
C ASP A 73 -0.71 2.09 33.83
N ALA A 74 0.04 3.00 34.48
CA ALA A 74 0.67 2.77 35.77
C ALA A 74 -0.37 2.67 36.90
N GLN A 75 -1.37 3.55 36.93
CA GLN A 75 -2.49 3.49 37.87
C GLN A 75 -3.30 2.18 37.69
N ASP A 76 -3.60 1.76 36.45
CA ASP A 76 -4.26 0.46 36.18
C ASP A 76 -3.36 -0.72 36.53
N PHE A 77 -2.05 -0.63 36.31
CA PHE A 77 -1.11 -1.69 36.67
C PHE A 77 -0.99 -1.86 38.18
N ILE A 78 -1.02 -0.77 38.95
CA ILE A 78 -0.95 -0.81 40.42
C ILE A 78 -2.29 -1.31 41.00
N LYS A 79 -3.42 -0.86 40.46
CA LYS A 79 -4.76 -1.32 40.89
C LYS A 79 -5.03 -2.77 40.48
N ASN A 80 -4.54 -3.20 39.31
CA ASN A 80 -4.76 -4.53 38.74
C ASN A 80 -3.42 -5.21 38.32
N PRO A 81 -2.55 -5.58 39.28
CA PRO A 81 -1.19 -6.07 39.00
C PRO A 81 -1.14 -7.38 38.21
N TYR A 82 -2.24 -8.13 38.24
CA TYR A 82 -2.39 -9.43 37.58
C TYR A 82 -3.22 -9.39 36.30
N LYS A 83 -3.54 -8.21 35.75
CA LYS A 83 -4.30 -8.09 34.50
C LYS A 83 -3.56 -8.69 33.30
N GLY A 84 -4.31 -9.26 32.35
CA GLY A 84 -3.78 -9.73 31.07
C GLY A 84 -2.78 -10.88 31.16
N LYS A 85 -1.54 -10.70 30.63
CA LYS A 85 -0.54 -11.79 30.55
C LYS A 85 -0.03 -12.27 31.92
N LYS A 86 -0.17 -11.44 32.97
CA LYS A 86 0.28 -11.77 34.34
C LYS A 86 -0.79 -12.50 35.17
N LEU A 87 -2.00 -12.69 34.65
CA LEU A 87 -3.11 -13.35 35.36
C LEU A 87 -2.77 -14.77 35.82
N LYS A 88 -2.04 -15.52 34.99
CA LYS A 88 -1.56 -16.86 35.32
C LYS A 88 -0.51 -16.90 36.43
N LYS A 89 -0.02 -15.73 36.88
CA LYS A 89 0.89 -15.57 38.01
C LYS A 89 0.18 -15.10 39.28
N HIS A 90 -1.13 -14.87 39.23
CA HIS A 90 -1.89 -14.52 40.43
C HIS A 90 -1.80 -15.68 41.43
N PRO A 91 -1.54 -15.42 42.72
CA PRO A 91 -1.39 -16.44 43.75
C PRO A 91 -2.57 -17.43 43.78
N ASP A 92 -3.80 -16.90 43.69
CA ASP A 92 -5.03 -17.68 43.71
C ASP A 92 -5.46 -18.24 42.35
N PHE A 93 -4.70 -17.97 41.27
CA PHE A 93 -5.06 -18.51 39.95
C PHE A 93 -4.87 -20.03 39.95
N PRO A 94 -5.93 -20.81 39.72
CA PRO A 94 -5.83 -22.26 39.76
C PRO A 94 -4.81 -22.79 38.73
N LYS A 95 -3.95 -23.70 39.16
CA LYS A 95 -2.98 -24.35 38.26
C LYS A 95 -3.67 -25.48 37.52
N LYS A 96 -3.35 -25.61 36.22
CA LYS A 96 -3.94 -26.68 35.40
C LYS A 96 -3.58 -28.07 35.96
N PRO A 97 -4.52 -29.02 35.95
CA PRO A 97 -4.27 -30.38 36.38
C PRO A 97 -3.19 -31.02 35.50
N LEU A 98 -2.28 -31.77 36.13
CA LEU A 98 -1.21 -32.48 35.42
C LEU A 98 -1.79 -33.64 34.63
N THR A 99 -1.43 -33.77 33.35
CA THR A 99 -1.87 -34.92 32.56
C THR A 99 -1.36 -36.24 33.17
N PRO A 100 -2.01 -37.38 32.89
CA PRO A 100 -1.63 -38.67 33.47
C PRO A 100 -0.15 -39.02 33.30
N TYR A 101 0.41 -38.72 32.13
CA TYR A 101 1.84 -38.89 31.87
C TYR A 101 2.73 -37.97 32.71
N PHE A 102 2.40 -36.67 32.80
CA PHE A 102 3.20 -35.72 33.57
C PHE A 102 3.16 -36.00 35.08
N ARG A 103 2.04 -36.51 35.59
CA ARG A 103 1.92 -36.96 36.98
C ARG A 103 2.85 -38.15 37.25
N PHE A 104 2.82 -39.17 36.40
CA PHE A 104 3.77 -40.28 36.44
C PHE A 104 5.22 -39.80 36.32
N PHE A 105 5.49 -38.89 35.39
CA PHE A 105 6.82 -38.35 35.14
C PHE A 105 7.39 -37.67 36.37
N ILE A 106 6.64 -36.78 37.04
CA ILE A 106 7.11 -36.08 38.24
C ILE A 106 7.35 -37.08 39.39
N GLU A 107 6.43 -38.02 39.61
CA GLU A 107 6.54 -39.04 40.67
C GLU A 107 7.79 -39.92 40.50
N LYS A 108 8.08 -40.33 39.26
CA LYS A 108 9.22 -41.23 38.98
C LYS A 108 10.52 -40.49 38.73
N ARG A 109 10.50 -39.29 38.14
CA ARG A 109 11.71 -38.52 37.84
C ARG A 109 12.55 -38.27 39.09
N ALA A 110 11.95 -37.92 40.21
CA ALA A 110 12.69 -37.70 41.46
C ALA A 110 13.45 -38.95 41.93
N LYS A 111 12.87 -40.14 41.72
CA LYS A 111 13.52 -41.42 42.07
C LYS A 111 14.62 -41.78 41.07
N TYR A 112 14.36 -41.60 39.78
CA TYR A 112 15.32 -41.92 38.73
C TYR A 112 16.51 -40.95 38.67
N ALA A 113 16.30 -39.69 39.01
CA ALA A 113 17.37 -38.70 39.13
C ALA A 113 18.33 -39.03 40.29
N LYS A 114 17.83 -39.63 41.38
CA LYS A 114 18.67 -40.12 42.48
C LYS A 114 19.42 -41.42 42.14
N LEU A 115 18.77 -42.32 41.39
CA LEU A 115 19.38 -43.59 40.96
C LEU A 115 20.41 -43.42 39.84
N HIS A 116 20.29 -42.33 39.07
CA HIS A 116 21.20 -42.02 37.98
C HIS A 116 21.61 -40.55 38.01
N PRO A 117 22.45 -40.13 38.99
CA PRO A 117 22.89 -38.74 39.14
C PRO A 117 23.69 -38.22 37.94
N GLU A 118 24.37 -39.12 37.21
CA GLU A 118 25.15 -38.81 36.02
C GLU A 118 24.32 -38.69 34.73
N MET A 119 23.07 -39.18 34.74
CA MET A 119 22.22 -39.11 33.54
C MET A 119 21.61 -37.72 33.36
N SER A 120 21.65 -37.23 32.12
CA SER A 120 21.04 -35.95 31.77
C SER A 120 19.52 -35.98 31.95
N ASN A 121 18.93 -34.83 32.27
CA ASN A 121 17.47 -34.69 32.36
C ASN A 121 16.75 -35.04 31.05
N LEU A 122 17.42 -34.88 29.90
CA LEU A 122 16.91 -35.25 28.59
C LEU A 122 16.77 -36.77 28.46
N ASP A 123 17.78 -37.51 28.91
CA ASP A 123 17.80 -38.97 28.83
C ASP A 123 16.85 -39.61 29.85
N LEU A 124 16.77 -39.05 31.05
CA LEU A 124 15.74 -39.41 32.03
C LEU A 124 14.32 -39.23 31.47
N THR A 125 14.09 -38.17 30.70
CA THR A 125 12.77 -37.92 30.07
C THR A 125 12.44 -38.94 28.99
N LYS A 126 13.41 -39.33 28.16
CA LYS A 126 13.21 -40.39 27.16
C LYS A 126 12.90 -41.74 27.82
N ILE A 127 13.67 -42.12 28.84
CA ILE A 127 13.49 -43.38 29.58
C ILE A 127 12.11 -43.42 30.25
N LEU A 128 11.71 -42.34 30.93
CA LEU A 128 10.40 -42.27 31.60
C LEU A 128 9.23 -42.25 30.61
N SER A 129 9.39 -41.65 29.43
CA SER A 129 8.39 -41.72 28.36
C SER A 129 8.19 -43.16 27.86
N MET A 130 9.28 -43.90 27.63
CA MET A 130 9.22 -45.31 27.23
C MET A 130 8.60 -46.18 28.33
N LYS A 131 8.99 -45.98 29.60
CA LYS A 131 8.40 -46.70 30.73
C LYS A 131 6.92 -46.40 30.91
N TYR A 132 6.47 -45.17 30.67
CA TYR A 132 5.04 -44.84 30.72
C TYR A 132 4.24 -45.53 29.61
N ARG A 133 4.79 -45.56 28.38
CA ARG A 133 4.14 -46.24 27.25
C ARG A 133 3.96 -47.73 27.53
N GLY A 134 4.96 -48.37 28.11
CA GLY A 134 4.95 -49.79 28.51
C GLY A 134 4.24 -50.12 29.83
N LEU A 135 3.63 -49.14 30.52
CA LEU A 135 2.86 -49.44 31.74
C LEU A 135 1.59 -50.24 31.41
N PRO A 136 1.25 -51.26 32.23
CA PRO A 136 -0.04 -51.93 32.15
C PRO A 136 -1.21 -50.95 32.35
N ASP A 137 -2.31 -51.19 31.65
CA ASP A 137 -3.46 -50.28 31.65
C ASP A 137 -4.09 -50.12 33.04
N LYS A 138 -4.05 -51.16 33.88
CA LYS A 138 -4.47 -51.09 35.29
C LYS A 138 -3.67 -50.03 36.09
N LYS A 139 -2.37 -49.89 35.82
CA LYS A 139 -1.52 -48.86 36.46
C LYS A 139 -1.72 -47.48 35.83
N LYS A 140 -1.99 -47.41 34.52
CA LYS A 140 -2.35 -46.15 33.83
C LYS A 140 -3.71 -45.61 34.30
N LYS A 141 -4.66 -46.50 34.60
CA LYS A 141 -6.01 -46.16 35.09
C LYS A 141 -5.97 -45.27 36.34
N LYS A 142 -5.10 -45.60 37.30
CA LYS A 142 -4.87 -44.75 38.49
C LYS A 142 -4.53 -43.30 38.11
N TYR A 143 -3.59 -43.10 37.18
CA TYR A 143 -3.18 -41.75 36.75
C TYR A 143 -4.27 -41.03 35.95
N LEU A 144 -5.16 -41.77 35.27
CA LEU A 144 -6.33 -41.22 34.58
C LEU A 144 -7.41 -40.76 35.57
N GLU A 145 -7.71 -41.58 36.58
CA GLU A 145 -8.67 -41.26 37.64
C GLU A 145 -8.20 -40.05 38.47
N ASP A 146 -6.91 -40.01 38.85
CA ASP A 146 -6.30 -38.86 39.52
C ASP A 146 -6.42 -37.57 38.68
N PHE A 147 -6.17 -37.67 37.36
CA PHE A 147 -6.30 -36.52 36.47
C PHE A 147 -7.75 -36.03 36.37
N GLN A 148 -8.72 -36.95 36.33
CA GLN A 148 -10.13 -36.60 36.27
C GLN A 148 -10.59 -35.90 37.55
N LYS A 149 -10.19 -36.41 38.72
CA LYS A 149 -10.44 -35.77 40.02
C LYS A 149 -9.82 -34.38 40.11
N ASP A 150 -8.56 -34.23 39.70
CA ASP A 150 -7.88 -32.94 39.68
C ASP A 150 -8.49 -31.95 38.67
N LYS A 151 -9.07 -32.45 37.58
CA LYS A 151 -9.79 -31.63 36.60
C LYS A 151 -11.09 -31.10 37.17
N GLU A 152 -11.80 -31.89 37.98
CA GLU A 152 -13.00 -31.48 38.68
C GLU A 152 -12.68 -30.46 39.77
N THR A 153 -11.65 -30.69 40.60
CA THR A 153 -11.22 -29.71 41.61
C THR A 153 -10.75 -28.41 40.96
N PHE A 154 -10.00 -28.49 39.85
CA PHE A 154 -9.63 -27.32 39.05
C PHE A 154 -10.86 -26.57 38.54
N GLY A 155 -11.90 -27.26 38.11
CA GLY A 155 -13.18 -26.66 37.71
C GLY A 155 -13.80 -25.83 38.83
N HIS A 156 -13.92 -26.40 40.03
CA HIS A 156 -14.46 -25.71 41.20
C HIS A 156 -13.59 -24.52 41.64
N SER A 157 -12.26 -24.71 41.73
CA SER A 157 -11.34 -23.62 42.06
C SER A 157 -11.36 -22.50 41.01
N MET A 158 -11.53 -22.83 39.73
CA MET A 158 -11.69 -21.84 38.66
C MET A 158 -13.02 -21.08 38.76
N SER A 159 -14.11 -21.74 39.18
CA SER A 159 -15.37 -21.05 39.45
C SER A 159 -15.24 -20.09 40.62
N LYS A 160 -14.67 -20.54 41.74
CA LYS A 160 -14.40 -19.69 42.89
C LYS A 160 -13.49 -18.50 42.56
N PHE A 161 -12.42 -18.73 41.80
CA PHE A 161 -11.56 -17.64 41.30
C PHE A 161 -12.32 -16.63 40.44
N ARG A 162 -13.35 -17.07 39.70
CA ARG A 162 -14.19 -16.16 38.91
C ARG A 162 -15.09 -15.29 39.77
N GLU A 163 -15.58 -15.83 40.88
CA GLU A 163 -16.42 -15.14 41.86
C GLU A 163 -15.61 -14.15 42.69
N ASP A 164 -14.42 -14.55 43.17
CA ASP A 164 -13.57 -13.75 44.05
C ASP A 164 -12.82 -12.62 43.29
N HIS A 165 -12.63 -12.77 41.97
CA HIS A 165 -11.88 -11.81 41.15
C HIS A 165 -12.61 -11.41 39.86
N PRO A 166 -13.81 -10.78 39.96
CA PRO A 166 -14.63 -10.44 38.80
C PRO A 166 -13.90 -9.47 37.84
N ASP A 167 -13.15 -8.49 38.35
CA ASP A 167 -12.43 -7.49 37.54
C ASP A 167 -11.33 -8.11 36.65
N LEU A 168 -10.64 -9.13 37.18
CA LEU A 168 -9.59 -9.84 36.44
C LEU A 168 -10.18 -10.76 35.37
N VAL A 169 -11.36 -11.33 35.63
CA VAL A 169 -12.10 -12.20 34.70
C VAL A 169 -12.76 -11.38 33.60
N GLU A 170 -13.32 -10.22 33.96
CA GLU A 170 -13.88 -9.27 33.01
C GLU A 170 -12.78 -8.68 32.11
N SER A 171 -11.54 -8.55 32.58
CA SER A 171 -10.40 -8.22 31.71
C SER A 171 -10.06 -9.31 30.68
N MET A 172 -10.31 -10.60 31.00
CA MET A 172 -10.25 -11.69 30.02
C MET A 172 -11.43 -11.63 29.05
N ALA A 173 -12.62 -11.31 29.55
CA ALA A 173 -13.83 -11.18 28.74
C ALA A 173 -13.78 -9.96 27.81
N LYS A 174 -13.27 -8.80 28.24
CA LYS A 174 -13.10 -7.57 27.43
C LYS A 174 -12.13 -7.73 26.27
N LYS A 175 -11.29 -8.77 26.26
CA LYS A 175 -10.54 -9.18 25.06
C LYS A 175 -11.39 -9.89 24.01
N GLY A 176 -12.67 -10.14 24.27
CA GLY A 176 -13.60 -10.82 23.36
C GLY A 176 -15.11 -10.60 23.57
N SER A 177 -15.60 -9.77 24.49
CA SER A 177 -17.05 -9.65 24.75
C SER A 177 -17.70 -8.47 24.03
N ASN A 178 -17.00 -7.33 23.90
CA ASN A 178 -17.60 -6.16 23.26
C ASN A 178 -17.13 -5.96 21.83
N VAL A 179 -15.91 -6.40 21.48
CA VAL A 179 -15.45 -6.36 20.09
C VAL A 179 -16.02 -7.57 19.34
N PRO A 180 -16.77 -7.37 18.24
CA PRO A 180 -17.25 -8.47 17.40
C PRO A 180 -16.13 -9.47 17.05
N GLU A 181 -16.44 -10.77 17.04
CA GLU A 181 -15.47 -11.82 16.72
C GLU A 181 -15.05 -11.78 15.25
N LYS A 182 -13.74 -11.95 14.99
CA LYS A 182 -13.22 -11.97 13.62
C LYS A 182 -13.83 -13.11 12.79
N PRO A 183 -14.17 -12.86 11.52
CA PRO A 183 -14.79 -13.86 10.67
C PRO A 183 -13.82 -15.02 10.39
N ARG A 184 -14.39 -16.23 10.29
CA ARG A 184 -13.62 -17.46 10.03
C ARG A 184 -13.23 -17.56 8.56
N THR A 185 -12.05 -18.12 8.30
CA THR A 185 -11.56 -18.42 6.95
C THR A 185 -12.35 -19.57 6.32
N PRO A 186 -12.34 -19.72 4.97
CA PRO A 186 -13.01 -20.83 4.29
C PRO A 186 -12.58 -22.19 4.83
N GLN A 187 -11.26 -22.38 5.03
CA GLN A 187 -10.71 -23.60 5.60
C GLN A 187 -11.20 -23.86 7.03
N GLN A 188 -11.28 -22.84 7.88
CA GLN A 188 -11.77 -23.00 9.26
C GLN A 188 -13.25 -23.35 9.32
N LEU A 189 -14.07 -22.78 8.43
CA LEU A 189 -15.50 -23.10 8.32
C LEU A 189 -15.69 -24.55 7.90
N TRP A 190 -15.00 -24.97 6.84
CA TRP A 190 -15.03 -26.35 6.38
C TRP A 190 -14.49 -27.31 7.45
N TYR A 191 -13.34 -27.00 8.06
CA TYR A 191 -12.75 -27.84 9.10
C TYR A 191 -13.70 -28.01 10.30
N SER A 192 -14.39 -26.94 10.72
CA SER A 192 -15.35 -27.02 11.83
C SER A 192 -16.55 -27.90 11.48
N HIS A 193 -17.02 -27.80 10.24
CA HIS A 193 -18.10 -28.63 9.70
C HIS A 193 -17.69 -30.11 9.63
N GLU A 194 -16.58 -30.42 8.98
CA GLU A 194 -16.11 -31.80 8.83
C GLU A 194 -15.63 -32.41 10.14
N LYS A 195 -15.03 -31.64 11.05
CA LYS A 195 -14.66 -32.13 12.38
C LYS A 195 -15.87 -32.64 13.15
N LYS A 196 -17.02 -31.96 13.03
CA LYS A 196 -18.27 -32.39 13.69
C LYS A 196 -18.76 -33.72 13.10
N ALA A 197 -18.67 -33.88 11.78
CA ALA A 197 -19.02 -35.14 11.11
C ALA A 197 -18.03 -36.28 11.45
N PHE A 198 -16.73 -35.99 11.44
CA PHE A 198 -15.65 -36.94 11.71
C PHE A 198 -15.68 -37.44 13.16
N LEU A 199 -15.95 -36.57 14.14
CA LEU A 199 -16.11 -36.98 15.54
C LEU A 199 -17.37 -37.84 15.77
N LYS A 200 -18.37 -37.75 14.88
CA LYS A 200 -19.56 -38.60 14.96
C LYS A 200 -19.25 -40.04 14.53
N THR A 201 -18.29 -40.24 13.62
CA THR A 201 -17.89 -41.56 13.11
C THR A 201 -16.65 -42.13 13.80
N HIS A 202 -15.82 -41.27 14.40
CA HIS A 202 -14.60 -41.62 15.12
C HIS A 202 -14.55 -40.87 16.46
N ALA A 203 -15.37 -41.33 17.42
CA ALA A 203 -15.50 -40.70 18.74
C ALA A 203 -14.21 -40.76 19.58
N ASP A 204 -13.31 -41.69 19.27
CA ASP A 204 -12.02 -41.95 19.92
C ASP A 204 -10.82 -41.30 19.21
N ALA A 205 -11.02 -40.65 18.06
CA ALA A 205 -9.93 -40.06 17.29
C ALA A 205 -9.20 -38.94 18.03
N THR A 206 -7.87 -38.97 18.00
CA THR A 206 -7.06 -37.93 18.65
C THR A 206 -7.16 -36.63 17.85
N THR A 207 -7.04 -35.48 18.53
CA THR A 207 -6.98 -34.15 17.89
C THR A 207 -5.94 -34.06 16.76
N LYS A 208 -4.83 -34.80 16.87
CA LYS A 208 -3.79 -34.88 15.85
C LYS A 208 -4.29 -35.61 14.59
N ASP A 209 -4.92 -36.76 14.76
CA ASP A 209 -5.43 -37.59 13.65
C ASP A 209 -6.52 -36.85 12.86
N ILE A 210 -7.41 -36.16 13.58
CA ILE A 210 -8.44 -35.29 12.98
C ILE A 210 -7.80 -34.19 12.15
N LYS A 211 -6.78 -33.52 12.70
CA LYS A 211 -6.10 -32.41 12.00
C LYS A 211 -5.39 -32.89 10.74
N ASP A 212 -4.68 -34.01 10.82
CA ASP A 212 -3.91 -34.55 9.71
C ASP A 212 -4.83 -35.10 8.61
N SER A 213 -5.91 -35.81 8.97
CA SER A 213 -6.91 -36.34 8.04
C SER A 213 -7.67 -35.22 7.31
N LEU A 214 -8.24 -34.28 8.06
CA LEU A 214 -8.97 -33.15 7.47
C LEU A 214 -8.05 -32.19 6.72
N GLY A 215 -6.79 -32.02 7.14
CA GLY A 215 -5.80 -31.25 6.39
C GLY A 215 -5.58 -31.80 4.97
N LYS A 216 -5.42 -33.13 4.84
CA LYS A 216 -5.30 -33.80 3.53
C LYS A 216 -6.56 -33.64 2.69
N GLN A 217 -7.73 -33.87 3.28
CA GLN A 217 -9.01 -33.72 2.58
C GLN A 217 -9.21 -32.29 2.04
N TRP A 218 -8.85 -31.25 2.81
CA TRP A 218 -8.93 -29.85 2.34
C TRP A 218 -8.11 -29.62 1.06
N THR A 219 -6.89 -30.17 1.01
CA THR A 219 -6.00 -30.02 -0.16
C THR A 219 -6.53 -30.77 -1.39
N GLN A 220 -7.35 -31.80 -1.20
CA GLN A 220 -7.95 -32.61 -2.26
C GLN A 220 -9.38 -32.18 -2.63
N LEU A 221 -9.96 -31.20 -1.92
CA LEU A 221 -11.28 -30.68 -2.27
C LEU A 221 -11.30 -30.11 -3.68
N SER A 222 -12.39 -30.42 -4.40
CA SER A 222 -12.65 -29.82 -5.70
C SER A 222 -12.92 -28.31 -5.59
N ASP A 223 -12.60 -27.60 -6.66
CA ASP A 223 -12.80 -26.15 -6.77
C ASP A 223 -14.25 -25.74 -6.48
N LYS A 224 -15.24 -26.50 -6.98
CA LYS A 224 -16.67 -26.26 -6.69
C LYS A 224 -16.99 -26.32 -5.19
N LYS A 225 -16.40 -27.29 -4.47
CA LYS A 225 -16.59 -27.42 -3.01
C LYS A 225 -15.86 -26.29 -2.27
N ARG A 226 -14.66 -25.91 -2.71
CA ARG A 226 -13.92 -24.77 -2.12
C ARG A 226 -14.66 -23.45 -2.30
N LEU A 227 -15.23 -23.19 -3.47
CA LEU A 227 -16.02 -22.00 -3.76
C LEU A 227 -17.21 -21.83 -2.81
N LYS A 228 -17.90 -22.92 -2.44
CA LYS A 228 -18.97 -22.89 -1.43
C LYS A 228 -18.50 -22.30 -0.09
N TRP A 229 -17.33 -22.71 0.39
CA TRP A 229 -16.78 -22.23 1.66
C TRP A 229 -16.19 -20.83 1.54
N ILE A 230 -15.66 -20.47 0.36
CA ILE A 230 -15.21 -19.11 0.05
C ILE A 230 -16.40 -18.14 0.10
N ALA A 231 -17.50 -18.46 -0.57
CA ALA A 231 -18.73 -17.67 -0.56
C ALA A 231 -19.25 -17.48 0.87
N LYS A 232 -19.35 -18.58 1.65
CA LYS A 232 -19.78 -18.52 3.05
C LYS A 232 -18.85 -17.69 3.94
N SER A 233 -17.54 -17.78 3.76
CA SER A 233 -16.58 -16.96 4.51
C SER A 233 -16.72 -15.47 4.19
N LEU A 234 -16.97 -15.12 2.93
CA LEU A 234 -17.17 -13.75 2.50
C LEU A 234 -18.49 -13.15 3.00
N GLU A 235 -19.56 -13.94 3.01
CA GLU A 235 -20.84 -13.54 3.60
C GLU A 235 -20.68 -13.22 5.10
N MET A 236 -20.01 -14.11 5.85
CA MET A 236 -19.70 -13.86 7.26
C MET A 236 -18.78 -12.66 7.46
N HIS A 237 -17.85 -12.42 6.54
CA HIS A 237 -16.99 -11.23 6.58
C HIS A 237 -17.80 -9.96 6.35
N LYS A 238 -18.68 -9.92 5.34
CA LYS A 238 -19.58 -8.79 5.11
C LYS A 238 -20.45 -8.49 6.34
N ALA A 239 -21.04 -9.51 6.96
CA ALA A 239 -21.81 -9.34 8.19
C ALA A 239 -20.95 -8.77 9.34
N TYR A 240 -19.70 -9.23 9.47
CA TYR A 240 -18.75 -8.69 10.44
C TYR A 240 -18.39 -7.23 10.17
N GLU A 241 -18.18 -6.84 8.91
CA GLU A 241 -17.90 -5.44 8.53
C GLU A 241 -19.05 -4.51 8.94
N GLU A 242 -20.31 -4.90 8.71
CA GLU A 242 -21.48 -4.12 9.13
C GLU A 242 -21.58 -4.00 10.65
N VAL A 243 -21.40 -5.10 11.39
CA VAL A 243 -21.44 -5.08 12.86
C VAL A 243 -20.28 -4.24 13.43
N MET A 244 -19.08 -4.36 12.85
CA MET A 244 -17.93 -3.56 13.26
C MET A 244 -18.10 -2.08 12.97
N LYS A 245 -18.77 -1.71 11.87
CA LYS A 245 -19.06 -0.31 11.54
C LYS A 245 -19.98 0.31 12.60
N GLY A 246 -21.07 -0.37 12.95
CA GLY A 246 -21.94 0.06 14.05
C GLY A 246 -21.19 0.14 15.38
N PHE A 247 -20.31 -0.83 15.66
CA PHE A 247 -19.49 -0.83 16.86
C PHE A 247 -18.56 0.40 16.96
N ILE A 248 -17.87 0.78 15.87
CA ILE A 248 -17.03 1.99 15.83
C ILE A 248 -17.85 3.25 16.10
N GLU A 249 -19.03 3.36 15.50
CA GLU A 249 -19.91 4.53 15.69
C GLU A 249 -20.35 4.66 17.16
N THR A 250 -20.60 3.53 17.83
CA THR A 250 -21.00 3.50 19.23
C THR A 250 -19.85 3.64 20.22
N HIS A 251 -18.59 3.41 19.82
CA HIS A 251 -17.41 3.38 20.69
C HIS A 251 -16.25 4.23 20.13
N PRO A 252 -16.44 5.56 19.98
CA PRO A 252 -15.44 6.47 19.41
C PRO A 252 -14.16 6.60 20.28
N GLU A 253 -14.21 6.23 21.56
CA GLU A 253 -13.09 6.23 22.51
C GLU A 253 -12.02 5.16 22.21
N LEU A 254 -12.35 4.13 21.43
CA LEU A 254 -11.43 3.02 21.15
C LEU A 254 -10.44 3.30 20.00
N ASN A 255 -10.54 4.47 19.33
CA ASN A 255 -9.67 4.92 18.24
C ASN A 255 -9.38 3.81 17.20
N MET A 256 -10.41 3.01 16.87
CA MET A 256 -10.32 1.90 15.93
C MET A 256 -10.46 2.42 14.49
N SER A 257 -9.45 2.20 13.65
CA SER A 257 -9.47 2.67 12.26
C SER A 257 -10.19 1.67 11.34
N ASN A 258 -10.90 2.17 10.31
CA ASN A 258 -11.50 1.33 9.28
C ASN A 258 -10.48 0.42 8.58
N GLU A 259 -9.19 0.78 8.55
CA GLU A 259 -8.13 -0.04 7.93
C GLU A 259 -7.79 -1.31 8.73
N ASP A 260 -8.05 -1.33 10.05
CA ASP A 260 -7.78 -2.49 10.90
C ASP A 260 -8.81 -3.63 10.71
N ILE A 261 -9.98 -3.31 10.15
CA ILE A 261 -11.14 -4.19 9.99
C ILE A 261 -11.12 -4.92 8.64
N VAL A 262 -10.59 -4.30 7.58
CA VAL A 262 -10.71 -4.74 6.18
C VAL A 262 -9.70 -5.83 5.77
N LYS A 263 -9.08 -6.53 6.73
CA LYS A 263 -8.15 -7.63 6.39
C LYS A 263 -8.95 -8.82 5.85
N SER A 264 -8.81 -9.09 4.55
CA SER A 264 -9.47 -10.21 3.87
C SER A 264 -9.20 -11.56 4.56
N THR A 265 -10.25 -12.37 4.67
CA THR A 265 -10.22 -13.75 5.18
C THR A 265 -9.69 -14.77 4.17
N LEU A 266 -9.53 -14.38 2.90
CA LEU A 266 -9.13 -15.26 1.81
C LEU A 266 -7.62 -15.27 1.61
N THR A 267 -7.08 -16.47 1.42
CA THR A 267 -5.72 -16.67 0.92
C THR A 267 -5.61 -16.25 -0.56
N LYS A 268 -4.38 -16.09 -1.06
CA LYS A 268 -4.13 -15.74 -2.46
C LYS A 268 -4.72 -16.76 -3.45
N ALA A 269 -4.67 -18.05 -3.11
CA ALA A 269 -5.23 -19.12 -3.94
C ALA A 269 -6.76 -19.11 -3.94
N GLU A 270 -7.39 -18.93 -2.77
CA GLU A 270 -8.86 -18.83 -2.66
C GLU A 270 -9.39 -17.59 -3.39
N ARG A 271 -8.68 -16.46 -3.29
CA ARG A 271 -9.02 -15.24 -4.03
C ARG A 271 -8.94 -15.45 -5.54
N HIS A 272 -7.85 -16.04 -6.04
CA HIS A 272 -7.72 -16.35 -7.46
C HIS A 272 -8.81 -17.32 -7.93
N LEU A 273 -9.16 -18.32 -7.12
CA LEU A 273 -10.23 -19.25 -7.43
C LEU A 273 -11.60 -18.54 -7.54
N LYS A 274 -11.88 -17.61 -6.63
CA LYS A 274 -13.09 -16.76 -6.68
C LYS A 274 -13.08 -15.83 -7.90
N ASP A 275 -11.98 -15.10 -8.12
CA ASP A 275 -11.85 -14.21 -9.27
C ASP A 275 -12.13 -14.97 -10.58
N LYS A 276 -11.61 -16.20 -10.70
CA LYS A 276 -11.86 -17.07 -11.84
C LYS A 276 -13.32 -17.51 -11.95
N SER A 277 -13.99 -17.83 -10.84
CA SER A 277 -15.42 -18.22 -10.87
C SER A 277 -16.34 -17.06 -11.22
N ASP A 278 -15.96 -15.84 -10.85
CA ASP A 278 -16.74 -14.63 -11.13
C ASP A 278 -16.55 -14.14 -12.57
N GLY A 279 -15.67 -14.79 -13.35
CA GLY A 279 -15.35 -14.37 -14.71
C GLY A 279 -14.41 -13.16 -14.76
N ARG A 280 -13.72 -12.83 -13.66
CA ARG A 280 -12.75 -11.75 -13.62
C ARG A 280 -11.57 -12.10 -14.53
N PRO A 281 -11.20 -11.25 -15.50
CA PRO A 281 -10.10 -11.54 -16.41
C PRO A 281 -8.75 -11.64 -15.69
N ASP A 282 -7.94 -12.61 -16.11
CA ASP A 282 -6.58 -12.77 -15.61
C ASP A 282 -5.63 -11.74 -16.24
N LYS A 283 -4.76 -11.16 -15.40
CA LYS A 283 -3.77 -10.19 -15.87
C LYS A 283 -2.78 -10.82 -16.83
N PRO A 284 -2.58 -10.25 -18.03
CA PRO A 284 -1.60 -10.75 -18.97
C PRO A 284 -0.18 -10.50 -18.45
N PRO A 285 0.81 -11.31 -18.89
CA PRO A 285 2.21 -11.10 -18.58
C PRO A 285 2.67 -9.67 -18.96
N PRO A 286 3.57 -9.06 -18.16
CA PRO A 286 3.86 -7.63 -18.26
C PRO A 286 4.73 -7.21 -19.46
N ASN A 287 5.45 -8.13 -20.10
CA ASN A 287 6.32 -7.86 -21.25
C ASN A 287 6.49 -9.12 -22.13
N GLY A 288 7.10 -8.96 -23.31
CA GLY A 288 7.33 -10.06 -24.26
C GLY A 288 8.12 -11.24 -23.67
N TYR A 289 9.13 -10.99 -22.84
CA TYR A 289 9.87 -12.05 -22.15
C TYR A 289 8.98 -12.86 -21.20
N SER A 290 8.14 -12.18 -20.42
CA SER A 290 7.20 -12.86 -19.51
C SER A 290 6.10 -13.63 -20.25
N MET A 291 5.67 -13.15 -21.43
CA MET A 291 4.79 -13.92 -22.32
C MET A 291 5.48 -15.20 -22.80
N PHE A 292 6.71 -15.09 -23.29
CA PHE A 292 7.52 -16.24 -23.70
C PHE A 292 7.70 -17.25 -22.55
N CYS A 293 8.07 -16.78 -21.36
CA CYS A 293 8.19 -17.67 -20.20
C CYS A 293 6.86 -18.35 -19.86
N ALA A 294 5.74 -17.65 -19.95
CA ALA A 294 4.43 -18.22 -19.64
C ALA A 294 4.03 -19.32 -20.64
N GLU A 295 4.26 -19.10 -21.94
CA GLU A 295 4.01 -20.10 -23.00
C GLU A 295 4.96 -21.31 -22.89
N LEU A 296 6.23 -21.07 -22.57
CA LEU A 296 7.21 -22.14 -22.43
C LEU A 296 6.96 -22.96 -21.15
N MET A 297 6.62 -22.31 -20.03
CA MET A 297 6.29 -22.99 -18.78
C MET A 297 5.02 -23.84 -18.87
N SER A 298 4.04 -23.48 -19.71
CA SER A 298 2.84 -24.30 -19.90
C SER A 298 3.11 -25.57 -20.70
N SER A 299 4.14 -25.56 -21.56
CA SER A 299 4.56 -26.72 -22.37
C SER A 299 5.41 -27.74 -21.59
N MET A 300 6.21 -27.31 -20.60
CA MET A 300 7.11 -28.19 -19.84
C MET A 300 6.62 -28.40 -18.41
N LYS A 301 5.61 -29.26 -18.20
CA LYS A 301 5.03 -29.46 -16.85
C LYS A 301 5.88 -30.34 -15.93
N ASP A 302 6.73 -31.20 -16.50
CA ASP A 302 7.49 -32.24 -15.77
C ASP A 302 8.83 -31.77 -15.20
N VAL A 303 9.30 -30.59 -15.63
CA VAL A 303 10.56 -30.00 -15.15
C VAL A 303 10.29 -29.10 -13.94
N PRO A 304 11.10 -29.14 -12.85
CA PRO A 304 10.93 -28.28 -11.69
C PRO A 304 10.86 -26.77 -12.04
N SER A 305 10.04 -26.01 -11.31
CA SER A 305 9.76 -24.60 -11.67
C SER A 305 11.01 -23.69 -11.71
N THR A 306 12.00 -23.98 -10.87
CA THR A 306 13.28 -23.26 -10.84
C THR A 306 14.07 -23.51 -12.11
N GLU A 307 14.13 -24.75 -12.58
CA GLU A 307 14.81 -25.15 -13.82
C GLU A 307 14.10 -24.62 -15.06
N ARG A 308 12.75 -24.65 -15.08
CA ARG A 308 11.97 -24.05 -16.17
C ARG A 308 12.31 -22.58 -16.38
N MET A 309 12.50 -21.82 -15.31
CA MET A 309 12.84 -20.40 -15.40
C MET A 309 14.25 -20.18 -15.96
N VAL A 310 15.20 -21.06 -15.62
CA VAL A 310 16.56 -21.03 -16.19
C VAL A 310 16.51 -21.31 -17.69
N MET A 311 15.76 -22.34 -18.10
CA MET A 311 15.55 -22.66 -19.52
C MET A 311 14.90 -21.52 -20.29
N CYS A 312 13.88 -20.86 -19.71
CA CYS A 312 13.26 -19.67 -20.32
C CYS A 312 14.29 -18.55 -20.57
N SER A 313 15.19 -18.29 -19.62
CA SER A 313 16.23 -17.28 -19.77
C SER A 313 17.25 -17.64 -20.86
N GLN A 314 17.65 -18.91 -20.91
CA GLN A 314 18.59 -19.41 -21.92
C GLN A 314 18.00 -19.35 -23.33
N GLN A 315 16.79 -19.89 -23.53
CA GLN A 315 16.11 -19.87 -24.83
C GLN A 315 15.79 -18.45 -25.28
N TRP A 316 15.37 -17.56 -24.36
CA TRP A 316 15.15 -16.16 -24.70
C TRP A 316 16.42 -15.45 -25.20
N LYS A 317 17.60 -15.79 -24.67
CA LYS A 317 18.86 -15.24 -25.18
C LYS A 317 19.14 -15.67 -26.62
N LEU A 318 18.80 -16.92 -26.96
CA LEU A 318 19.02 -17.50 -28.29
C LEU A 318 18.00 -17.04 -29.35
N LEU A 319 16.81 -16.58 -28.94
CA LEU A 319 15.79 -16.06 -29.87
C LEU A 319 16.28 -14.84 -30.66
N LYS A 320 15.92 -14.80 -31.95
CA LYS A 320 16.19 -13.66 -32.83
C LYS A 320 15.35 -12.45 -32.42
N GLN A 321 15.82 -11.25 -32.76
CA GLN A 321 15.12 -10.01 -32.37
C GLN A 321 13.70 -9.94 -32.97
N ASN A 322 13.50 -10.41 -34.20
CA ASN A 322 12.17 -10.47 -34.82
C ASN A 322 11.18 -11.33 -34.02
N GLU A 323 11.64 -12.46 -33.47
CA GLU A 323 10.81 -13.35 -32.64
C GLU A 323 10.48 -12.67 -31.30
N LYS A 324 11.48 -12.02 -30.68
CA LYS A 324 11.29 -11.22 -29.45
C LYS A 324 10.28 -10.09 -29.65
N ASP A 325 10.32 -9.41 -30.79
CA ASP A 325 9.38 -8.36 -31.15
C ASP A 325 7.98 -8.93 -31.39
N GLY A 326 7.87 -10.13 -31.96
CA GLY A 326 6.62 -10.89 -32.07
C GLY A 326 5.98 -11.14 -30.70
N TYR A 327 6.76 -11.61 -29.72
CA TYR A 327 6.27 -11.78 -28.34
C TYR A 327 5.87 -10.47 -27.67
N GLN A 328 6.60 -9.38 -27.94
CA GLN A 328 6.26 -8.05 -27.43
C GLN A 328 4.93 -7.55 -28.01
N LYS A 329 4.70 -7.71 -29.33
CA LYS A 329 3.43 -7.36 -29.98
C LYS A 329 2.27 -8.19 -29.42
N ARG A 330 2.45 -9.51 -29.25
CA ARG A 330 1.42 -10.39 -28.65
C ARG A 330 1.10 -10.02 -27.20
N CYS A 331 2.12 -9.63 -26.42
CA CYS A 331 1.94 -9.11 -25.06
C CYS A 331 1.08 -7.83 -25.06
N GLU A 332 1.37 -6.88 -25.95
CA GLU A 332 0.61 -5.64 -26.07
C GLU A 332 -0.82 -5.86 -26.54
N GLN A 333 -1.04 -6.81 -27.45
CA GLN A 333 -2.36 -7.22 -27.90
C GLN A 333 -3.18 -7.82 -26.74
N ARG A 334 -2.62 -8.79 -26.00
CA ARG A 334 -3.26 -9.38 -24.81
C ARG A 334 -3.57 -8.37 -23.72
N LYS A 335 -2.78 -7.30 -23.58
CA LYS A 335 -3.10 -6.18 -22.67
C LYS A 335 -4.33 -5.41 -23.09
N LYS A 336 -4.47 -5.11 -24.39
CA LYS A 336 -5.66 -4.44 -24.93
C LYS A 336 -6.90 -5.31 -24.76
N GLU A 337 -6.80 -6.60 -25.06
CA GLU A 337 -7.88 -7.57 -24.85
C GLU A 337 -8.29 -7.66 -23.38
N TYR A 338 -7.30 -7.73 -22.47
CA TYR A 338 -7.56 -7.69 -21.03
C TYR A 338 -8.25 -6.39 -20.60
N GLU A 339 -7.84 -5.23 -21.13
CA GLU A 339 -8.50 -3.96 -20.82
C GLU A 339 -9.97 -3.95 -21.28
N VAL A 340 -10.26 -4.47 -22.47
CA VAL A 340 -11.64 -4.60 -22.97
C VAL A 340 -12.45 -5.57 -22.11
N GLU A 341 -11.92 -6.77 -21.84
CA GLU A 341 -12.62 -7.77 -21.04
C GLU A 341 -12.79 -7.32 -19.58
N MET A 342 -11.80 -6.64 -19.01
CA MET A 342 -11.90 -6.08 -17.67
C MET A 342 -12.96 -4.99 -17.60
N ASN A 343 -13.06 -4.12 -18.62
CA ASN A 343 -14.14 -3.14 -18.70
C ASN A 343 -15.51 -3.82 -18.85
N ARG A 344 -15.62 -4.88 -19.68
CA ARG A 344 -16.85 -5.67 -19.78
C ARG A 344 -17.24 -6.28 -18.44
N PHE A 345 -16.29 -6.87 -17.72
CA PHE A 345 -16.49 -7.41 -16.38
C PHE A 345 -16.97 -6.34 -15.41
N LEU A 346 -16.32 -5.16 -15.39
CA LEU A 346 -16.75 -4.04 -14.55
C LEU A 346 -18.19 -3.61 -14.88
N CYS A 347 -18.59 -3.55 -16.15
CA CYS A 347 -19.97 -3.25 -16.53
C CYS A 347 -20.98 -4.36 -16.16
N SER A 348 -20.54 -5.60 -15.97
CA SER A 348 -21.40 -6.74 -15.62
C SER A 348 -21.69 -6.89 -14.13
N ILE A 349 -20.92 -6.20 -13.28
CA ILE A 349 -21.04 -6.25 -11.82
C ILE A 349 -21.67 -4.96 -11.27
N SER A 350 -22.27 -5.02 -10.08
CA SER A 350 -22.92 -3.87 -9.42
C SER A 350 -21.91 -2.78 -9.04
N GLU A 351 -22.35 -1.51 -8.97
CA GLU A 351 -21.48 -0.36 -8.66
C GLU A 351 -20.73 -0.49 -7.33
N GLU A 352 -21.36 -1.12 -6.33
CA GLU A 352 -20.74 -1.43 -5.04
C GLU A 352 -19.56 -2.40 -5.18
N GLU A 353 -19.72 -3.44 -6.02
CA GLU A 353 -18.66 -4.40 -6.30
C GLU A 353 -17.59 -3.80 -7.22
N GLN A 354 -17.96 -2.91 -8.14
CA GLN A 354 -17.00 -2.13 -8.95
C GLN A 354 -16.06 -1.32 -8.06
N GLN A 355 -16.60 -0.59 -7.07
CA GLN A 355 -15.79 0.19 -6.12
C GLN A 355 -14.90 -0.70 -5.26
N ARG A 356 -15.39 -1.87 -4.81
CA ARG A 356 -14.56 -2.87 -4.09
C ARG A 356 -13.40 -3.35 -4.96
N VAL A 357 -13.68 -3.79 -6.19
CA VAL A 357 -12.68 -4.31 -7.13
C VAL A 357 -11.64 -3.24 -7.48
N LEU A 358 -12.06 -1.99 -7.70
CA LEU A 358 -11.16 -0.85 -7.94
C LEU A 358 -10.31 -0.50 -6.70
N GLY A 359 -10.91 -0.56 -5.51
CA GLY A 359 -10.22 -0.35 -4.22
C GLY A 359 -9.15 -1.42 -3.96
N GLU A 360 -9.48 -2.69 -4.13
CA GLU A 360 -8.53 -3.81 -4.04
C GLU A 360 -7.40 -3.68 -5.07
N GLN A 361 -7.72 -3.22 -6.29
CA GLN A 361 -6.75 -3.03 -7.35
C GLN A 361 -5.71 -1.95 -7.00
N LYS A 362 -6.12 -0.88 -6.30
CA LYS A 362 -5.25 0.17 -5.76
C LYS A 362 -4.41 -0.34 -4.57
N MET A 363 -4.98 -1.15 -3.68
CA MET A 363 -4.30 -1.69 -2.49
C MET A 363 -3.19 -2.71 -2.80
N ILE A 364 -3.37 -3.53 -3.85
CA ILE A 364 -2.32 -4.48 -4.30
C ILE A 364 -1.09 -3.75 -4.85
N GLY A 365 -1.27 -2.55 -5.40
CA GLY A 365 -0.16 -1.68 -5.84
C GLY A 365 0.68 -1.14 -4.67
N PHE A 366 0.06 -0.90 -3.52
CA PHE A 366 0.71 -0.37 -2.31
C PHE A 366 1.43 -1.44 -1.46
N LYS A 367 0.89 -2.67 -1.38
CA LYS A 367 1.49 -3.74 -0.55
C LYS A 367 2.77 -4.37 -1.11
N LYS A 368 3.18 -4.04 -2.35
CA LYS A 368 4.43 -4.54 -2.94
C LYS A 368 5.67 -3.70 -2.60
N GLY A 369 5.60 -2.89 -1.53
CA GLY A 369 6.62 -1.88 -1.18
C GLY A 369 7.03 -1.81 0.28
N SER A 370 7.08 -2.93 1.02
CA SER A 370 7.75 -2.96 2.34
C SER A 370 8.81 -4.06 2.36
N GLY A 371 10.05 -3.66 2.07
CA GLY A 371 11.24 -4.51 2.10
C GLY A 371 12.11 -4.37 0.85
N GLY A 372 12.96 -3.33 0.81
CA GLY A 372 14.08 -3.24 -0.14
C GLY A 372 14.17 -1.92 -0.91
N SER A 373 15.17 -1.11 -0.54
CA SER A 373 15.94 -0.14 -1.33
C SER A 373 15.31 0.50 -2.58
N LYS A 374 15.19 1.83 -2.55
CA LYS A 374 14.88 2.70 -3.71
C LYS A 374 15.46 2.20 -5.04
N LYS A 375 14.58 1.89 -6.01
CA LYS A 375 14.83 2.10 -7.45
C LYS A 375 13.56 2.64 -8.09
N LYS A 376 13.56 3.93 -8.45
CA LYS A 376 12.57 4.53 -9.35
C LYS A 376 12.59 3.77 -10.67
N SER A 377 11.54 2.99 -10.95
CA SER A 377 11.32 2.41 -12.27
C SER A 377 10.95 3.52 -13.24
N ARG A 378 11.83 3.73 -14.21
CA ARG A 378 11.70 4.63 -15.34
C ARG A 378 10.43 4.27 -16.14
N ALA A 379 9.42 5.14 -16.09
CA ALA A 379 8.37 5.17 -17.08
C ALA A 379 9.00 5.36 -18.48
N LYS A 380 8.37 4.80 -19.52
CA LYS A 380 8.80 4.90 -20.92
C LYS A 380 9.16 6.37 -21.24
N PRO A 381 10.31 6.65 -21.89
CA PRO A 381 10.63 8.03 -22.26
C PRO A 381 9.65 8.50 -23.34
N SER A 382 9.01 9.63 -23.11
CA SER A 382 8.51 10.47 -24.20
C SER A 382 9.70 10.93 -25.06
N PRO A 383 9.49 11.26 -26.35
CA PRO A 383 10.57 11.67 -27.27
C PRO A 383 11.32 12.94 -26.86
N GLU A 384 10.89 13.62 -25.80
CA GLU A 384 11.33 14.99 -25.45
C GLU A 384 12.43 15.06 -24.38
N LYS A 385 12.93 13.96 -23.83
CA LYS A 385 14.10 14.07 -22.92
C LYS A 385 15.41 14.12 -23.72
N PRO A 386 16.29 15.15 -23.53
CA PRO A 386 17.59 15.15 -24.17
C PRO A 386 18.35 13.87 -23.79
N LYS A 387 18.79 13.13 -24.82
CA LYS A 387 19.59 11.92 -24.67
C LYS A 387 20.85 12.25 -23.86
N ARG A 388 21.27 11.32 -23.00
CA ARG A 388 22.47 11.44 -22.15
C ARG A 388 23.71 11.76 -23.01
N PRO A 389 24.73 12.47 -22.47
CA PRO A 389 25.89 12.89 -23.25
C PRO A 389 26.56 11.69 -23.95
N ILE A 390 26.80 11.89 -25.25
CA ILE A 390 27.28 10.86 -26.17
C ILE A 390 28.78 10.69 -25.95
N SER A 391 29.19 9.52 -25.46
CA SER A 391 30.61 9.19 -25.28
C SER A 391 31.37 9.20 -26.61
N ALA A 392 32.64 9.63 -26.63
CA ALA A 392 33.49 9.65 -27.84
C ALA A 392 33.49 8.32 -28.61
N MET A 393 33.46 7.20 -27.88
CA MET A 393 33.35 5.86 -28.45
C MET A 393 32.02 5.65 -29.20
N PHE A 394 30.93 6.18 -28.66
CA PHE A 394 29.62 6.08 -29.30
C PHE A 394 29.55 6.92 -30.57
N ILE A 395 30.13 8.13 -30.56
CA ILE A 395 30.25 8.99 -31.75
C ILE A 395 31.03 8.26 -32.85
N PHE A 396 32.16 7.65 -32.51
CA PHE A 396 32.92 6.83 -33.44
C PHE A 396 32.09 5.64 -33.96
N SER A 397 31.37 4.96 -33.08
CA SER A 397 30.54 3.82 -33.47
C SER A 397 29.41 4.23 -34.41
N GLU A 398 28.73 5.36 -34.21
CA GLU A 398 27.69 5.83 -35.14
C GLU A 398 28.24 6.17 -36.52
N GLU A 399 29.46 6.72 -36.62
CA GLU A 399 30.07 7.03 -37.91
C GLU A 399 30.50 5.77 -38.67
N LYS A 400 31.05 4.77 -37.97
CA LYS A 400 31.63 3.58 -38.60
C LYS A 400 30.67 2.40 -38.74
N ARG A 401 29.62 2.33 -37.92
CA ARG A 401 28.64 1.24 -37.93
C ARG A 401 27.94 1.06 -39.28
N PRO A 402 27.46 2.12 -39.98
CA PRO A 402 26.81 1.94 -41.28
C PRO A 402 27.75 1.39 -42.34
N LYS A 403 29.01 1.86 -42.36
CA LYS A 403 30.04 1.38 -43.28
C LYS A 403 30.37 -0.10 -43.02
N LEU A 404 30.53 -0.46 -41.75
CA LEU A 404 30.86 -1.81 -41.35
C LEU A 404 29.67 -2.78 -41.51
N GLN A 405 28.44 -2.30 -41.38
CA GLN A 405 27.22 -3.07 -41.70
C GLN A 405 27.06 -3.29 -43.20
N GLN A 406 27.50 -2.34 -44.03
CA GLN A 406 27.47 -2.48 -45.50
C GLN A 406 28.55 -3.44 -46.01
N GLU A 407 29.75 -3.41 -45.41
CA GLU A 407 30.85 -4.33 -45.75
C GLU A 407 30.61 -5.76 -45.21
N ARG A 408 29.88 -5.88 -44.09
CA ARG A 408 29.60 -7.15 -43.43
C ARG A 408 28.11 -7.24 -43.07
N PRO A 409 27.22 -7.38 -44.06
CA PRO A 409 25.78 -7.44 -43.83
C PRO A 409 25.34 -8.65 -43.01
N ASP A 410 26.17 -9.70 -42.97
CA ASP A 410 25.89 -10.96 -42.27
C ASP A 410 26.21 -10.92 -40.76
N LEU A 411 26.93 -9.88 -40.28
CA LEU A 411 27.27 -9.76 -38.86
C LEU A 411 26.08 -9.24 -38.06
N SER A 412 25.82 -9.88 -36.92
CA SER A 412 24.78 -9.42 -36.00
C SER A 412 25.18 -8.08 -35.36
N ASP A 413 24.17 -7.30 -34.98
CA ASP A 413 24.33 -5.99 -34.35
C ASP A 413 25.21 -6.02 -33.08
N SER A 414 25.22 -7.17 -32.38
CA SER A 414 26.06 -7.45 -31.21
C SER A 414 27.53 -7.71 -31.58
N GLU A 415 27.78 -8.41 -32.68
CA GLU A 415 29.13 -8.66 -33.21
C GLU A 415 29.71 -7.38 -33.81
N LEU A 416 28.89 -6.61 -34.51
CA LEU A 416 29.24 -5.29 -35.02
C LEU A 416 29.64 -4.35 -33.89
N THR A 417 28.87 -4.33 -32.81
CA THR A 417 29.19 -3.54 -31.61
C THR A 417 30.52 -3.99 -30.96
N ARG A 418 30.79 -5.31 -30.89
CA ARG A 418 32.07 -5.83 -30.38
C ARG A 418 33.24 -5.50 -31.30
N LEU A 419 33.04 -5.56 -32.62
CA LEU A 419 34.06 -5.24 -33.61
C LEU A 419 34.39 -3.74 -33.58
N LEU A 420 33.37 -2.87 -33.50
CA LEU A 420 33.56 -1.43 -33.33
C LEU A 420 34.30 -1.11 -32.02
N ALA A 421 34.04 -1.83 -30.93
CA ALA A 421 34.77 -1.65 -29.67
C ALA A 421 36.25 -2.06 -29.78
N ARG A 422 36.57 -3.12 -30.53
CA ARG A 422 37.96 -3.50 -30.84
C ARG A 422 38.63 -2.45 -31.72
N MET A 423 37.98 -2.04 -32.81
CA MET A 423 38.47 -1.00 -33.71
C MET A 423 38.74 0.32 -32.97
N TRP A 424 37.87 0.69 -32.02
CA TRP A 424 38.10 1.85 -31.18
C TRP A 424 39.33 1.70 -30.29
N ASN A 425 39.52 0.55 -29.66
CA ASN A 425 40.69 0.31 -28.81
C ASN A 425 41.99 0.35 -29.63
N GLU A 426 41.95 -0.12 -30.87
CA GLU A 426 43.06 -0.12 -31.84
C GLU A 426 43.32 1.27 -32.47
N LEU A 427 42.41 2.25 -32.34
CA LEU A 427 42.67 3.60 -32.83
C LEU A 427 43.85 4.23 -32.07
N SER A 428 44.75 4.86 -32.81
CA SER A 428 45.79 5.74 -32.26
C SER A 428 45.18 6.89 -31.46
N ASP A 429 45.89 7.38 -30.44
CA ASP A 429 45.41 8.46 -29.57
C ASP A 429 45.05 9.75 -30.33
N LYS A 430 45.80 10.09 -31.41
CA LYS A 430 45.48 11.23 -32.29
C LYS A 430 44.09 11.11 -32.94
N LYS A 431 43.65 9.90 -33.30
CA LYS A 431 42.32 9.64 -33.90
C LYS A 431 41.23 9.61 -32.82
N LYS A 432 41.51 9.05 -31.64
CA LYS A 432 40.59 9.08 -30.48
C LYS A 432 40.34 10.51 -30.01
N GLU A 433 41.36 11.38 -30.05
CA GLU A 433 41.28 12.78 -29.64
C GLU A 433 40.26 13.59 -30.45
N LYS A 434 40.13 13.32 -31.76
CA LYS A 434 39.10 13.91 -32.61
C LYS A 434 37.68 13.66 -32.06
N TYR A 435 37.41 12.43 -31.65
CA TYR A 435 36.09 12.04 -31.13
C TYR A 435 35.86 12.54 -29.69
N LYS A 436 36.92 12.64 -28.87
CA LYS A 436 36.86 13.26 -27.54
C LYS A 436 36.50 14.74 -27.62
N ARG A 437 37.10 15.50 -28.55
CA ARG A 437 36.72 16.90 -28.81
C ARG A 437 35.26 17.02 -29.25
N LEU A 438 34.79 16.13 -30.11
CA LEU A 438 33.40 16.13 -30.57
C LEU A 438 32.41 15.80 -29.45
N GLU A 439 32.77 14.89 -28.53
CA GLU A 439 32.02 14.62 -27.29
C GLU A 439 31.91 15.88 -26.41
N THR A 440 32.99 16.63 -26.24
CA THR A 440 32.96 17.85 -25.41
C THR A 440 32.02 18.91 -25.98
N VAL A 441 32.01 19.09 -27.32
CA VAL A 441 31.14 20.06 -28.01
C VAL A 441 29.67 19.64 -27.90
N LEU A 442 29.34 18.37 -28.19
CA LEU A 442 27.96 17.88 -28.11
C LEU A 442 27.43 17.86 -26.66
N LYS A 443 28.30 17.60 -25.68
CA LYS A 443 27.95 17.71 -24.27
C LYS A 443 27.63 19.16 -23.88
N ALA A 444 28.42 20.14 -24.31
CA ALA A 444 28.15 21.55 -24.08
C ALA A 444 26.81 21.99 -24.72
N GLU A 445 26.52 21.53 -25.95
CA GLU A 445 25.26 21.83 -26.62
C GLU A 445 24.04 21.19 -25.91
N SER A 446 24.18 19.96 -25.41
CA SER A 446 23.10 19.28 -24.65
C SER A 446 22.77 19.97 -23.33
N VAL A 447 23.78 20.52 -22.65
CA VAL A 447 23.60 21.30 -21.40
C VAL A 447 22.88 22.61 -21.72
N LYS A 448 23.27 23.29 -22.80
CA LYS A 448 22.62 24.52 -23.27
C LYS A 448 21.15 24.28 -23.63
N LYS A 449 20.85 23.22 -24.40
CA LYS A 449 19.47 22.82 -24.72
C LYS A 449 18.66 22.43 -23.48
N GLY A 450 19.25 21.72 -22.52
CA GLY A 450 18.58 21.37 -21.27
C GLY A 450 18.27 22.57 -20.36
N GLN A 451 19.13 23.60 -20.38
CA GLN A 451 18.86 24.87 -19.70
C GLN A 451 17.74 25.65 -20.41
N GLU A 452 17.76 25.71 -21.73
CA GLU A 452 16.73 26.38 -22.54
C GLU A 452 15.35 25.71 -22.40
N GLU A 453 15.31 24.38 -22.33
CA GLU A 453 14.08 23.59 -22.12
C GLU A 453 13.53 23.74 -20.69
N ARG A 454 14.41 23.86 -19.68
CA ARG A 454 14.00 24.17 -18.30
C ARG A 454 13.37 25.56 -18.19
N SER A 455 13.85 26.53 -18.97
CA SER A 455 13.26 27.87 -19.04
C SER A 455 11.92 27.92 -19.78
N ARG A 456 11.52 26.85 -20.48
CA ARG A 456 10.23 26.77 -21.21
C ARG A 456 9.08 26.24 -20.36
N LEU A 457 9.33 25.67 -19.17
CA LEU A 457 8.29 25.15 -18.30
C LEU A 457 7.89 26.18 -17.24
N PRO A 458 6.59 26.33 -16.92
CA PRO A 458 6.14 27.15 -15.79
C PRO A 458 6.77 26.70 -14.47
N ASP A 459 7.12 27.67 -13.62
CA ASP A 459 7.67 27.40 -12.29
C ASP A 459 6.67 26.61 -11.43
N THR A 460 7.16 25.58 -10.74
CA THR A 460 6.33 24.72 -9.90
C THR A 460 5.62 25.53 -8.80
N PRO A 461 4.39 25.15 -8.42
CA PRO A 461 3.61 25.92 -7.45
C PRO A 461 4.26 25.87 -6.07
N LYS A 462 4.34 27.04 -5.42
CA LYS A 462 4.97 27.22 -4.10
C LYS A 462 3.99 26.90 -2.98
N THR A 463 4.48 26.30 -1.91
CA THR A 463 3.65 26.06 -0.71
C THR A 463 3.43 27.34 0.09
N ALA A 464 2.44 27.34 0.98
CA ALA A 464 2.20 28.49 1.87
C ALA A 464 3.44 28.86 2.69
N GLN A 465 4.20 27.85 3.13
CA GLN A 465 5.45 28.04 3.84
C GLN A 465 6.53 28.67 2.94
N ASP A 466 6.66 28.23 1.68
CA ASP A 466 7.65 28.76 0.76
C ASP A 466 7.39 30.23 0.42
N ILE A 467 6.13 30.59 0.21
CA ILE A 467 5.72 31.97 -0.09
C ILE A 467 6.00 32.87 1.11
N TRP A 468 5.67 32.41 2.31
CA TRP A 468 6.00 33.14 3.53
C TRP A 468 7.52 33.27 3.73
N GLN A 469 8.27 32.17 3.61
CA GLN A 469 9.72 32.18 3.72
C GLN A 469 10.36 33.15 2.73
N GLN A 470 9.91 33.19 1.47
CA GLN A 470 10.39 34.16 0.48
C GLN A 470 10.10 35.61 0.86
N SER A 471 8.98 35.88 1.53
CA SER A 471 8.64 37.23 1.98
C SER A 471 9.52 37.73 3.13
N VAL A 472 10.06 36.82 3.96
CA VAL A 472 10.84 37.17 5.16
C VAL A 472 12.33 36.82 5.04
N ILE A 473 12.75 36.17 3.95
CA ILE A 473 14.13 35.66 3.80
C ILE A 473 15.18 36.77 3.86
N GLY A 474 14.86 37.99 3.40
CA GLY A 474 15.75 39.14 3.49
C GLY A 474 16.07 39.50 4.94
N ASP A 475 15.04 39.63 5.77
CA ASP A 475 15.17 39.98 7.19
C ASP A 475 15.91 38.89 7.98
N TYR A 476 15.61 37.63 7.68
CA TYR A 476 16.29 36.51 8.33
C TYR A 476 17.75 36.39 7.87
N LEU A 477 18.08 36.62 6.60
CA LEU A 477 19.47 36.62 6.13
C LEU A 477 20.27 37.77 6.74
N ALA A 478 19.67 38.95 6.96
CA ALA A 478 20.29 40.06 7.68
C ALA A 478 20.56 39.69 9.15
N ARG A 479 19.58 39.09 9.84
CA ARG A 479 19.71 38.65 11.23
C ARG A 479 20.77 37.56 11.43
N PHE A 480 20.92 36.66 10.47
CA PHE A 480 21.86 35.53 10.54
C PHE A 480 23.16 35.76 9.73
N LYS A 481 23.53 37.02 9.43
CA LYS A 481 24.80 37.37 8.76
C LYS A 481 25.05 36.55 7.49
N THR A 482 24.05 36.40 6.61
CA THR A 482 24.09 35.58 5.39
C THR A 482 24.28 34.06 5.58
N ASP A 483 24.21 33.53 6.81
CA ASP A 483 24.12 32.09 7.09
C ASP A 483 22.74 31.56 6.69
N ARG A 484 22.64 31.17 5.41
CA ARG A 484 21.40 30.70 4.77
C ARG A 484 20.79 29.47 5.45
N PRO A 485 21.56 28.44 5.86
CA PRO A 485 21.02 27.31 6.63
C PRO A 485 20.43 27.71 7.98
N LYS A 486 21.09 28.58 8.76
CA LYS A 486 20.55 29.04 10.05
C LYS A 486 19.31 29.91 9.89
N ALA A 487 19.32 30.82 8.90
CA ALA A 487 18.14 31.61 8.54
C ALA A 487 16.95 30.72 8.17
N GLN A 488 17.16 29.68 7.35
CA GLN A 488 16.12 28.72 6.98
C GLN A 488 15.54 27.97 8.18
N LYS A 489 16.40 27.48 9.09
CA LYS A 489 15.96 26.76 10.28
C LYS A 489 15.17 27.65 11.24
N ALA A 490 15.58 28.91 11.40
CA ALA A 490 14.86 29.89 12.22
C ALA A 490 13.50 30.24 11.61
N MET A 491 13.43 30.44 10.28
CA MET A 491 12.15 30.65 9.59
C MET A 491 11.23 29.43 9.76
N GLU A 492 11.72 28.21 9.59
CA GLU A 492 10.92 26.99 9.78
C GLU A 492 10.36 26.87 11.20
N ALA A 493 11.15 27.22 12.21
CA ALA A 493 10.67 27.26 13.60
C ALA A 493 9.53 28.27 13.79
N THR A 494 9.70 29.50 13.28
CA THR A 494 8.66 30.53 13.35
C THR A 494 7.39 30.15 12.58
N TRP A 495 7.52 29.51 11.42
CA TRP A 495 6.37 28.98 10.68
C TRP A 495 5.61 27.94 11.51
N ASN A 496 6.32 27.05 12.19
CA ASN A 496 5.68 25.99 12.98
C ASN A 496 4.93 26.56 14.19
N THR A 497 5.43 27.63 14.82
CA THR A 497 4.80 28.29 15.97
C THR A 497 3.74 29.33 15.59
N MET A 498 3.67 29.75 14.33
CA MET A 498 2.71 30.74 13.84
C MET A 498 1.26 30.23 13.93
N GLU A 499 0.35 31.11 14.35
CA GLU A 499 -1.04 30.76 14.57
C GLU A 499 -1.79 30.47 13.26
N LYS A 500 -2.87 29.69 13.34
CA LYS A 500 -3.69 29.36 12.16
C LYS A 500 -4.20 30.61 11.45
N LYS A 501 -4.57 31.66 12.19
CA LYS A 501 -5.07 32.93 11.62
C LYS A 501 -4.03 33.64 10.74
N GLU A 502 -2.76 33.59 11.14
CA GLU A 502 -1.64 34.20 10.41
C GLU A 502 -1.24 33.35 9.19
N LYS A 503 -1.42 32.03 9.26
CA LYS A 503 -1.18 31.12 8.12
C LYS A 503 -2.21 31.23 7.01
N ILE A 504 -3.44 31.65 7.30
CA ILE A 504 -4.55 31.72 6.34
C ILE A 504 -4.18 32.59 5.13
N MET A 505 -3.50 33.73 5.33
CA MET A 505 -3.12 34.60 4.22
C MET A 505 -2.14 33.92 3.24
N TRP A 506 -1.19 33.15 3.76
CA TRP A 506 -0.18 32.44 2.98
C TRP A 506 -0.76 31.20 2.29
N ILE A 507 -1.71 30.53 2.93
CA ILE A 507 -2.47 29.43 2.34
C ILE A 507 -3.33 29.93 1.16
N LYS A 508 -3.98 31.09 1.30
CA LYS A 508 -4.71 31.73 0.17
C LYS A 508 -3.75 32.06 -0.98
N LYS A 509 -2.59 32.65 -0.69
CA LYS A 509 -1.57 32.99 -1.69
C LYS A 509 -0.97 31.76 -2.39
N ALA A 510 -0.80 30.65 -1.67
CA ALA A 510 -0.40 29.36 -2.26
C ALA A 510 -1.49 28.74 -3.14
N ALA A 511 -2.76 28.85 -2.75
CA ALA A 511 -3.87 28.41 -3.58
C ALA A 511 -3.99 29.25 -4.87
N GLU A 512 -3.66 30.54 -4.82
CA GLU A 512 -3.56 31.40 -6.01
C GLU A 512 -2.37 31.04 -6.90
N ASP A 513 -1.20 30.75 -6.33
CA ASP A 513 -0.01 30.30 -7.08
C ASP A 513 -0.22 28.92 -7.73
N GLN A 514 -0.96 28.03 -7.06
CA GLN A 514 -1.43 26.76 -7.61
C GLN A 514 -2.35 26.99 -8.81
N LYS A 515 -3.30 27.93 -8.72
CA LYS A 515 -4.18 28.30 -9.85
C LYS A 515 -3.41 28.97 -10.99
N ARG A 516 -2.39 29.79 -10.70
CA ARG A 516 -1.48 30.35 -11.71
C ARG A 516 -0.75 29.22 -12.44
N TYR A 517 -0.13 28.28 -11.71
CA TYR A 517 0.56 27.14 -12.30
C TYR A 517 -0.38 26.28 -13.16
N GLU A 518 -1.59 25.98 -12.67
CA GLU A 518 -2.59 25.23 -13.44
C GLU A 518 -3.04 26.00 -14.69
N ARG A 519 -3.15 27.32 -14.63
CA ARG A 519 -3.46 28.18 -15.77
C ARG A 519 -2.33 28.20 -16.79
N GLU A 520 -1.10 28.47 -16.37
CA GLU A 520 0.09 28.49 -17.25
C GLU A 520 0.34 27.12 -17.88
N LEU A 521 0.12 26.03 -17.12
CA LEU A 521 0.24 24.67 -17.63
C LEU A 521 -0.93 24.30 -18.54
N SER A 522 -2.13 24.82 -18.30
CA SER A 522 -3.27 24.71 -19.22
C SER A 522 -3.07 25.53 -20.49
N GLU A 523 -2.46 26.72 -20.42
CA GLU A 523 -2.09 27.55 -21.57
C GLU A 523 -0.99 26.90 -22.40
N MET A 524 -0.01 26.25 -21.76
CA MET A 524 1.01 25.42 -22.41
C MET A 524 0.45 24.12 -23.00
N ARG A 525 -0.63 23.58 -22.41
CA ARG A 525 -1.36 22.39 -22.90
C ARG A 525 -2.39 22.75 -23.97
N SER A 526 -2.78 24.01 -24.05
CA SER A 526 -3.60 24.56 -25.11
C SER A 526 -2.68 24.79 -26.30
N PRO A 527 -2.91 24.15 -27.45
CA PRO A 527 -2.02 24.35 -28.58
C PRO A 527 -2.13 25.80 -29.05
N ALA A 528 -1.10 26.59 -28.79
CA ALA A 528 -0.73 27.67 -29.68
C ALA A 528 -0.60 27.04 -31.07
N SER A 529 -1.42 27.55 -32.00
CA SER A 529 -1.47 27.24 -33.42
C SER A 529 -0.22 26.57 -34.01
N ILE A 530 -0.21 25.23 -34.03
CA ILE A 530 0.49 24.48 -35.08
C ILE A 530 -0.61 23.85 -35.93
N ILE A 531 -0.71 24.44 -37.12
CA ILE A 531 -1.57 24.05 -38.21
C ILE A 531 -1.27 22.59 -38.61
N ALA A 532 -2.36 21.88 -38.90
CA ALA A 532 -2.47 20.67 -39.71
C ALA A 532 -1.84 19.36 -39.19
N SER A 533 -2.74 18.45 -38.80
CA SER A 533 -2.81 17.03 -39.21
C SER A 533 -2.99 16.04 -38.06
N GLY A 534 -4.12 16.14 -37.37
CA GLY A 534 -4.66 15.06 -36.53
C GLY A 534 -6.06 14.71 -36.99
N LYS A 535 -6.19 13.86 -38.03
CA LYS A 535 -7.47 13.26 -38.44
C LYS A 535 -8.09 12.57 -37.22
N LYS A 536 -9.17 13.11 -36.68
CA LYS A 536 -10.10 12.30 -35.87
C LYS A 536 -10.64 11.20 -36.79
N MET A 537 -10.60 9.95 -36.32
CA MET A 537 -11.21 8.81 -36.99
C MET A 537 -12.68 9.16 -37.25
N LYS A 538 -13.06 9.34 -38.52
CA LYS A 538 -14.46 9.50 -38.92
C LYS A 538 -14.97 8.10 -39.22
N PHE A 539 -16.02 7.66 -38.54
CA PHE A 539 -16.67 6.41 -38.90
C PHE A 539 -17.52 6.62 -40.15
N ASP A 540 -17.51 5.64 -41.06
CA ASP A 540 -18.26 5.74 -42.30
C ASP A 540 -19.77 5.85 -42.03
N GLY A 541 -20.44 6.79 -42.68
CA GLY A 541 -21.85 7.11 -42.47
C GLY A 541 -22.22 7.85 -41.16
N GLU A 542 -21.26 8.26 -40.32
CA GLU A 542 -21.56 9.01 -39.09
C GLU A 542 -22.21 10.37 -39.42
N PRO A 543 -23.40 10.69 -38.85
CA PRO A 543 -24.07 11.96 -39.07
C PRO A 543 -23.16 13.15 -38.72
N LYS A 544 -23.20 14.22 -39.51
CA LYS A 544 -22.38 15.42 -39.26
C LYS A 544 -23.01 16.26 -38.15
N LYS A 545 -22.20 16.70 -37.18
CA LYS A 545 -22.66 17.56 -36.09
C LYS A 545 -23.24 18.88 -36.61
N PRO A 546 -24.48 19.25 -36.25
CA PRO A 546 -25.10 20.51 -36.63
C PRO A 546 -24.54 21.68 -35.79
N PRO A 547 -24.84 22.93 -36.17
CA PRO A 547 -24.50 24.11 -35.38
C PRO A 547 -24.98 24.01 -33.92
N SER A 548 -24.10 24.30 -32.96
CA SER A 548 -24.36 24.15 -31.53
C SER A 548 -25.18 25.31 -30.93
N ASN A 549 -25.26 26.44 -31.62
CA ASN A 549 -26.03 27.61 -31.19
C ASN A 549 -26.42 28.48 -32.39
N GLY A 550 -27.29 29.48 -32.14
CA GLY A 550 -27.77 30.39 -33.18
C GLY A 550 -26.65 31.16 -33.89
N TYR A 551 -25.61 31.56 -33.16
CA TYR A 551 -24.44 32.23 -33.74
C TYR A 551 -23.69 31.35 -34.74
N GLN A 552 -23.49 30.06 -34.43
CA GLN A 552 -22.85 29.12 -35.35
C GLN A 552 -23.71 28.84 -36.59
N LYS A 553 -25.04 28.83 -36.46
CA LYS A 553 -25.93 28.67 -37.62
C LYS A 553 -25.92 29.92 -38.50
N PHE A 554 -25.85 31.10 -37.90
CA PHE A 554 -25.70 32.39 -38.58
C PHE A 554 -24.34 32.48 -39.29
N SER A 555 -23.25 32.14 -38.60
CA SER A 555 -21.91 32.16 -39.22
C SER A 555 -21.78 31.16 -40.37
N GLN A 556 -22.39 29.99 -40.25
CA GLN A 556 -22.46 29.02 -41.35
C GLN A 556 -23.15 29.60 -42.59
N GLU A 557 -24.23 30.36 -42.40
CA GLU A 557 -24.99 31.00 -43.48
C GLU A 557 -24.18 32.10 -44.16
N MET A 558 -23.55 32.97 -43.37
CA MET A 558 -22.69 34.06 -43.83
C MET A 558 -21.38 33.60 -44.48
N LEU A 559 -20.97 32.35 -44.24
CA LEU A 559 -19.84 31.72 -44.94
C LEU A 559 -20.27 30.99 -46.21
N SER A 560 -21.54 30.58 -46.30
CA SER A 560 -22.07 29.83 -47.44
C SER A 560 -22.62 30.75 -48.54
N ASN A 561 -23.07 31.96 -48.19
CA ASN A 561 -23.59 32.94 -49.14
C ASN A 561 -22.51 33.60 -50.03
N GLY A 562 -21.23 33.37 -49.73
CA GLY A 562 -20.08 33.81 -50.53
C GLY A 562 -19.76 35.31 -50.47
N GLU A 563 -20.55 36.12 -49.78
CA GLU A 563 -20.36 37.58 -49.67
C GLU A 563 -18.99 37.97 -49.08
N LEU A 564 -18.48 37.14 -48.16
CA LEU A 564 -17.24 37.39 -47.44
C LEU A 564 -16.03 36.67 -48.07
N ASN A 565 -16.17 36.11 -49.28
CA ASN A 565 -15.13 35.32 -49.91
C ASN A 565 -13.87 36.12 -50.32
N HIS A 566 -13.97 37.43 -50.43
CA HIS A 566 -12.85 38.31 -50.75
C HIS A 566 -11.93 38.57 -49.55
N LEU A 567 -12.39 38.31 -48.32
CA LEU A 567 -11.62 38.53 -47.10
C LEU A 567 -10.89 37.27 -46.64
N PRO A 568 -9.74 37.37 -45.94
CA PRO A 568 -9.11 36.26 -45.24
C PRO A 568 -10.02 35.67 -44.14
N MET A 569 -9.96 34.36 -43.89
CA MET A 569 -10.86 33.67 -42.95
C MET A 569 -10.94 34.31 -41.55
N LYS A 570 -9.82 34.86 -41.05
CA LYS A 570 -9.76 35.57 -39.77
C LYS A 570 -10.62 36.84 -39.77
N GLU A 571 -10.60 37.58 -40.86
CA GLU A 571 -11.40 38.80 -41.04
C GLU A 571 -12.87 38.48 -41.32
N ARG A 572 -13.16 37.39 -42.06
CA ARG A 572 -14.54 36.89 -42.22
C ARG A 572 -15.19 36.62 -40.87
N MET A 573 -14.48 35.92 -39.97
CA MET A 573 -15.02 35.60 -38.65
C MET A 573 -15.22 36.85 -37.78
N GLY A 574 -14.34 37.84 -37.90
CA GLY A 574 -14.50 39.15 -37.25
C GLY A 574 -15.74 39.90 -37.74
N GLU A 575 -15.92 39.99 -39.06
CA GLU A 575 -17.07 40.65 -39.69
C GLU A 575 -18.39 39.94 -39.35
N ILE A 576 -18.41 38.60 -39.36
CA ILE A 576 -19.57 37.80 -38.95
C ILE A 576 -19.91 38.05 -37.47
N GLY A 577 -18.90 38.13 -36.60
CA GLY A 577 -19.09 38.50 -35.19
C GLY A 577 -19.72 39.88 -35.03
N GLY A 578 -19.22 40.88 -35.76
CA GLY A 578 -19.78 42.23 -35.77
C GLY A 578 -21.22 42.29 -36.28
N ARG A 579 -21.52 41.61 -37.39
CA ARG A 579 -22.88 41.50 -37.93
C ARG A 579 -23.83 40.79 -36.97
N TRP A 580 -23.38 39.73 -36.30
CA TRP A 580 -24.19 39.05 -35.29
C TRP A 580 -24.54 39.97 -34.12
N GLN A 581 -23.60 40.80 -33.63
CA GLN A 581 -23.90 41.74 -32.55
C GLN A 581 -24.98 42.75 -32.97
N ARG A 582 -24.92 43.25 -34.21
CA ARG A 582 -25.89 44.18 -34.80
C ARG A 582 -27.24 43.55 -35.19
N GLN A 583 -27.37 42.22 -35.18
CA GLN A 583 -28.64 41.55 -35.53
C GLN A 583 -29.74 41.83 -34.47
N PRO A 584 -30.98 42.12 -34.89
CA PRO A 584 -32.12 42.23 -33.98
C PRO A 584 -32.36 40.94 -33.20
N GLN A 585 -32.87 41.07 -31.97
CA GLN A 585 -33.11 39.93 -31.09
C GLN A 585 -34.03 38.88 -31.72
N LYS A 586 -35.06 39.32 -32.47
CA LYS A 586 -35.98 38.46 -33.21
C LYS A 586 -35.27 37.53 -34.22
N GLU A 587 -34.27 38.06 -34.94
CA GLU A 587 -33.48 37.25 -35.88
C GLU A 587 -32.51 36.32 -35.13
N LYS A 588 -31.90 36.79 -34.03
CA LYS A 588 -31.07 35.93 -33.17
C LYS A 588 -31.87 34.73 -32.62
N ASP A 589 -33.11 34.96 -32.21
CA ASP A 589 -34.02 33.93 -31.72
C ASP A 589 -34.45 32.96 -32.83
N ARG A 590 -34.67 33.46 -34.06
CA ARG A 590 -34.91 32.62 -35.24
C ARG A 590 -33.73 31.68 -35.52
N TYR A 591 -32.49 32.19 -35.52
CA TYR A 591 -31.30 31.36 -35.70
C TYR A 591 -31.08 30.36 -34.56
N LYS A 592 -31.39 30.75 -33.32
CA LYS A 592 -31.38 29.86 -32.16
C LYS A 592 -32.36 28.70 -32.35
N LYS A 593 -33.60 28.99 -32.75
CA LYS A 593 -34.63 27.97 -33.01
C LYS A 593 -34.20 26.98 -34.10
N ILE A 594 -33.61 27.48 -35.19
CA ILE A 594 -33.08 26.64 -36.28
C ILE A 594 -31.92 25.75 -35.81
N ALA A 595 -31.01 26.27 -34.98
CA ALA A 595 -29.90 25.49 -34.42
C ALA A 595 -30.41 24.39 -33.48
N GLU A 596 -31.38 24.70 -32.62
CA GLU A 596 -32.01 23.74 -31.70
C GLU A 596 -32.78 22.63 -32.46
N GLU A 597 -33.50 22.99 -33.51
CA GLU A 597 -34.22 22.02 -34.35
C GLU A 597 -33.25 21.08 -35.07
N LYS A 598 -32.16 21.61 -35.63
CA LYS A 598 -31.10 20.78 -36.24
C LYS A 598 -30.40 19.87 -35.23
N GLN A 599 -30.22 20.31 -33.99
CA GLN A 599 -29.68 19.46 -32.92
C GLN A 599 -30.64 18.34 -32.53
N LYS A 600 -31.94 18.61 -32.48
CA LYS A 600 -32.96 17.58 -32.24
C LYS A 600 -32.97 16.54 -33.35
N LEU A 601 -32.94 16.97 -34.61
CA LEU A 601 -32.85 16.07 -35.77
C LEU A 601 -31.57 15.23 -35.74
N TYR A 602 -30.41 15.84 -35.46
CA TYR A 602 -29.15 15.12 -35.33
C TYR A 602 -29.17 14.09 -34.21
N LYS A 603 -29.82 14.39 -33.08
CA LYS A 603 -29.94 13.42 -31.98
C LYS A 603 -30.71 12.17 -32.42
N VAL A 604 -31.83 12.35 -33.14
CA VAL A 604 -32.61 11.24 -33.71
C VAL A 604 -31.80 10.48 -34.75
N GLU A 605 -31.09 11.17 -35.63
CA GLU A 605 -30.26 10.56 -36.68
C GLU A 605 -29.07 9.78 -36.09
N LEU A 606 -28.43 10.32 -35.06
CA LEU A 606 -27.36 9.66 -34.31
C LEU A 606 -27.88 8.43 -33.56
N GLU A 607 -29.05 8.51 -32.94
CA GLU A 607 -29.69 7.36 -32.28
C GLU A 607 -30.04 6.26 -33.29
N ARG A 608 -30.59 6.62 -34.47
CA ARG A 608 -30.83 5.66 -35.56
C ARG A 608 -29.53 5.03 -36.07
N TRP A 609 -28.49 5.83 -36.29
CA TRP A 609 -27.18 5.34 -36.73
C TRP A 609 -26.53 4.40 -35.70
N LEU A 610 -26.66 4.72 -34.41
CA LEU A 610 -26.20 3.85 -33.32
C LEU A 610 -27.03 2.57 -33.21
N ALA A 611 -28.33 2.60 -33.51
CA ALA A 611 -29.22 1.44 -33.47
C ALA A 611 -28.90 0.43 -34.59
N VAL A 612 -28.62 0.90 -35.82
CA VAL A 612 -28.26 0.04 -36.97
C VAL A 612 -26.94 -0.72 -36.76
N ARG A 613 -26.06 -0.23 -35.88
CA ARG A 613 -24.77 -0.86 -35.52
C ARG A 613 -24.82 -1.76 -34.27
N ARG A 614 -25.99 -1.90 -33.63
CA ARG A 614 -26.20 -2.81 -32.49
C ARG A 614 -26.77 -4.19 -32.88
N LEU A 615 -27.18 -4.35 -34.15
CA LEU A 615 -27.44 -5.64 -34.81
C LEU A 615 -26.16 -6.09 -35.51
#